data_AF-A0A0N0MF92-F1
#
_entry.id   AF-A0A0N0MF92-F1
#
_cell.length_a   1.000
_cell.length_b   1.000
_cell.length_c   1.000
_cell.angle_alpha   90.00
_cell.angle_beta   90.00
_cell.angle_gamma   90.00
#
_symmetry.space_group_name_H-M   'P 1'
#
loop_
_entity.id
_entity.type
_entity.pdbx_description
1 polymer ?
#
loop_
_entity_poly.entity_id
_entity_poly.type
_entity_poly.pdbx_seq_one_letter_code
_entity_poly.pdbx_strand_id
1 'polypeptide(L)'
;MAASKAARSAVYAIATVSDPRGEAGQGTPSYYGKSQGTDANMSLHLKRYCSSDDVAQGLCSSVSRLPNADQRAASLFGADTLSADGAVDAANDYATTLIQPVAPAALRGEQLSSLRGREAATRRRSYNSRMSLARWVTGYVTSLGVPSVALTRDQKAEMTAEGLTPLDKASWLQAMALEVNRRVSSVSWNASLQAMPPASVMREVATEMAQSNYLALQNYRLGLYLATMGAARVAQEEEVAFRDGLTPMPSPTINP
;
A
#
# COMPACT_ATOMS: atom_id res chain seq x y z
N MET A 1 -13.91 10.54 15.16
CA MET A 1 -13.03 9.62 15.93
C MET A 1 -13.21 8.15 15.56
N ALA A 2 -14.42 7.66 15.24
CA ALA A 2 -14.63 6.26 14.81
C ALA A 2 -13.93 5.89 13.48
N ALA A 3 -13.89 6.80 12.50
CA ALA A 3 -13.24 6.57 11.20
C ALA A 3 -11.71 6.43 11.29
N SER A 4 -11.04 7.28 12.08
CA SER A 4 -9.59 7.17 12.34
C SER A 4 -9.25 5.85 13.06
N LYS A 5 -10.13 5.39 13.96
CA LYS A 5 -10.00 4.08 14.62
C LYS A 5 -10.15 2.93 13.61
N ALA A 6 -11.13 2.99 12.71
CA ALA A 6 -11.33 1.98 11.67
C ALA A 6 -10.15 1.90 10.69
N ALA A 7 -9.62 3.05 10.25
CA ALA A 7 -8.40 3.11 9.44
C ALA A 7 -7.22 2.49 10.18
N ARG A 8 -6.97 2.86 11.46
CA ARG A 8 -5.89 2.25 12.27
C ARG A 8 -6.07 0.74 12.47
N SER A 9 -7.29 0.26 12.71
CA SER A 9 -7.58 -1.17 12.80
C SER A 9 -7.33 -1.88 11.47
N ALA A 10 -7.63 -1.23 10.33
CA ALA A 10 -7.31 -1.74 9.00
C ALA A 10 -5.79 -1.73 8.75
N VAL A 11 -5.03 -0.74 9.23
CA VAL A 11 -3.55 -0.76 9.18
C VAL A 11 -3.02 -1.94 9.96
N TYR A 12 -3.50 -2.18 11.18
CA TYR A 12 -3.05 -3.32 11.98
C TYR A 12 -3.42 -4.64 11.32
N ALA A 13 -4.65 -4.78 10.81
CA ALA A 13 -5.06 -5.98 10.08
C ALA A 13 -4.21 -6.18 8.82
N ILE A 14 -3.98 -5.13 8.04
CA ILE A 14 -3.10 -5.16 6.86
C ILE A 14 -1.68 -5.50 7.30
N ALA A 15 -1.13 -4.93 8.38
CA ALA A 15 0.22 -5.20 8.85
C ALA A 15 0.40 -6.62 9.43
N THR A 16 -0.67 -7.22 9.98
CA THR A 16 -0.66 -8.59 10.50
C THR A 16 -1.00 -9.64 9.45
N VAL A 17 -1.79 -9.27 8.42
CA VAL A 17 -2.14 -10.12 7.26
C VAL A 17 -1.10 -9.95 6.15
N SER A 18 -0.38 -8.82 6.13
CA SER A 18 0.63 -8.54 5.13
C SER A 18 1.69 -9.61 5.25
N ASP A 19 1.77 -10.29 4.14
CA ASP A 19 2.53 -11.47 3.92
C ASP A 19 3.95 -11.42 4.51
N PRO A 20 4.23 -12.17 5.59
CA PRO A 20 5.57 -12.26 6.15
C PRO A 20 6.50 -13.08 5.26
N ARG A 21 6.08 -13.54 4.06
CA ARG A 21 6.94 -14.36 3.17
C ARG A 21 8.26 -13.68 2.80
N GLY A 22 8.30 -12.35 2.72
CA GLY A 22 9.54 -11.59 2.59
C GLY A 22 10.28 -11.40 3.92
N GLU A 23 9.55 -11.20 5.01
CA GLU A 23 10.13 -10.97 6.32
C GLU A 23 10.82 -12.23 6.84
N ALA A 24 12.03 -12.08 7.41
CA ALA A 24 12.89 -13.18 7.84
C ALA A 24 12.41 -13.92 9.12
N GLY A 25 11.10 -13.95 9.38
CA GLY A 25 10.50 -14.64 10.53
C GLY A 25 10.62 -16.16 10.42
N GLN A 26 10.85 -16.85 11.53
CA GLN A 26 10.92 -18.31 11.52
C GLN A 26 9.64 -18.91 10.92
N GLY A 27 9.79 -19.81 9.94
CA GLY A 27 8.66 -20.43 9.23
C GLY A 27 8.27 -19.75 7.91
N THR A 28 8.87 -18.61 7.55
CA THR A 28 8.63 -17.95 6.26
C THR A 28 9.63 -18.42 5.19
N PRO A 29 9.30 -18.37 3.88
CA PRO A 29 10.24 -18.72 2.81
C PRO A 29 11.57 -17.95 2.90
N SER A 30 11.53 -16.63 3.13
CA SER A 30 12.75 -15.81 3.24
C SER A 30 13.61 -16.10 4.48
N TYR A 31 13.08 -16.81 5.50
CA TYR A 31 13.90 -17.33 6.58
C TYR A 31 14.84 -18.46 6.13
N TYR A 32 14.40 -19.27 5.17
CA TYR A 32 15.18 -20.39 4.64
C TYR A 32 16.20 -19.97 3.58
N GLY A 33 15.97 -18.82 2.92
CA GLY A 33 16.94 -18.19 2.03
C GLY A 33 16.31 -17.21 1.05
N LYS A 34 17.18 -16.42 0.40
CA LYS A 34 16.76 -15.42 -0.61
C LYS A 34 16.00 -16.09 -1.76
N SER A 35 16.49 -17.23 -2.27
CA SER A 35 15.85 -17.95 -3.37
C SER A 35 14.46 -18.43 -3.01
N GLN A 36 14.27 -19.00 -1.80
CA GLN A 36 12.94 -19.43 -1.34
C GLN A 36 11.96 -18.25 -1.23
N GLY A 37 12.43 -17.09 -0.77
CA GLY A 37 11.65 -15.85 -0.75
C GLY A 37 11.26 -15.38 -2.15
N THR A 38 12.21 -15.35 -3.09
CA THR A 38 11.97 -15.00 -4.49
C THR A 38 11.00 -15.96 -5.16
N ASP A 39 11.17 -17.27 -4.98
CA ASP A 39 10.30 -18.31 -5.54
C ASP A 39 8.87 -18.21 -4.99
N ALA A 40 8.73 -17.91 -3.69
CA ALA A 40 7.42 -17.73 -3.07
C ALA A 40 6.69 -16.48 -3.59
N ASN A 41 7.42 -15.39 -3.86
CA ASN A 41 6.85 -14.19 -4.50
C ASN A 41 6.45 -14.47 -5.95
N MET A 42 7.30 -15.14 -6.72
CA MET A 42 7.00 -15.50 -8.12
C MET A 42 5.81 -16.46 -8.20
N SER A 43 5.75 -17.46 -7.31
CA SER A 43 4.62 -18.40 -7.24
C SER A 43 3.31 -17.70 -6.91
N LEU A 44 3.34 -16.66 -6.06
CA LEU A 44 2.16 -15.84 -5.79
C LEU A 44 1.69 -15.09 -7.02
N HIS A 45 2.64 -14.43 -7.71
CA HIS A 45 2.37 -13.68 -8.92
C HIS A 45 1.70 -14.58 -9.96
N LEU A 46 2.31 -15.72 -10.28
CA LEU A 46 1.76 -16.67 -11.25
C LEU A 46 0.39 -17.24 -10.83
N LYS A 47 0.13 -17.35 -9.52
CA LYS A 47 -1.16 -17.83 -9.00
C LYS A 47 -2.27 -16.77 -9.09
N ARG A 48 -1.97 -15.49 -8.85
CA ARG A 48 -2.99 -14.43 -8.69
C ARG A 48 -3.06 -13.45 -9.86
N TYR A 49 -1.94 -13.21 -10.53
CA TYR A 49 -1.73 -12.06 -11.41
C TYR A 49 -1.16 -12.47 -12.77
N CYS A 50 -1.22 -13.75 -13.13
CA CYS A 50 -0.68 -14.25 -14.38
C CYS A 50 -1.18 -13.48 -15.61
N SER A 51 -0.24 -13.00 -16.43
CA SER A 51 -0.50 -12.23 -17.64
C SER A 51 -0.55 -13.10 -18.91
N SER A 52 -0.91 -12.49 -20.04
CA SER A 52 -0.83 -13.14 -21.35
C SER A 52 0.60 -13.56 -21.70
N ASP A 53 1.58 -12.76 -21.28
CA ASP A 53 3.00 -13.02 -21.56
C ASP A 53 3.47 -14.23 -20.74
N ASP A 54 3.07 -14.33 -19.47
CA ASP A 54 3.38 -15.47 -18.62
C ASP A 54 2.78 -16.78 -19.17
N VAL A 55 1.54 -16.73 -19.69
CA VAL A 55 0.92 -17.87 -20.38
C VAL A 55 1.70 -18.24 -21.64
N ALA A 56 2.09 -17.26 -22.45
CA ALA A 56 2.86 -17.48 -23.67
C ALA A 56 4.25 -18.08 -23.38
N GLN A 57 4.83 -17.78 -22.22
CA GLN A 57 6.08 -18.35 -21.73
C GLN A 57 5.90 -19.69 -20.98
N GLY A 58 4.67 -20.20 -20.87
CA GLY A 58 4.37 -21.48 -20.19
C GLY A 58 4.52 -21.44 -18.67
N LEU A 59 4.50 -20.24 -18.06
CA LEU A 59 4.65 -20.07 -16.60
C LEU A 59 3.33 -20.30 -15.84
N CYS A 60 2.18 -20.19 -16.51
CA CYS A 60 0.88 -20.57 -15.97
C CYS A 60 -0.07 -21.05 -17.08
N SER A 61 -1.19 -21.67 -16.69
CA SER A 61 -2.14 -22.29 -17.63
C SER A 61 -3.20 -21.34 -18.20
N SER A 62 -3.44 -20.17 -17.59
CA SER A 62 -4.46 -19.22 -18.02
C SER A 62 -4.24 -17.81 -17.47
N VAL A 63 -4.64 -16.80 -18.22
CA VAL A 63 -4.60 -15.39 -17.76
C VAL A 63 -5.50 -15.20 -16.54
N SER A 64 -4.99 -14.52 -15.52
CA SER A 64 -5.76 -14.25 -14.30
C SER A 64 -6.79 -13.14 -14.51
N ARG A 65 -7.73 -12.99 -13.57
CA ARG A 65 -8.73 -11.91 -13.62
C ARG A 65 -8.11 -10.51 -13.50
N LEU A 66 -6.98 -10.39 -12.81
CA LEU A 66 -6.29 -9.13 -12.51
C LEU A 66 -4.82 -9.21 -12.95
N PRO A 67 -4.54 -9.36 -14.25
CA PRO A 67 -3.17 -9.60 -14.70
C PRO A 67 -2.24 -8.42 -14.33
N ASN A 68 -1.07 -8.74 -13.79
CA ASN A 68 -0.03 -7.81 -13.32
C ASN A 68 -0.51 -6.78 -12.28
N ALA A 69 -1.59 -7.05 -11.54
CA ALA A 69 -2.11 -6.08 -10.59
C ALA A 69 -1.13 -5.82 -9.42
N ASP A 70 -0.27 -6.77 -9.07
CA ASP A 70 0.84 -6.62 -8.13
C ASP A 70 2.04 -5.80 -8.68
N GLN A 71 1.99 -5.34 -9.93
CA GLN A 71 3.05 -4.53 -10.54
C GLN A 71 2.57 -3.12 -10.92
N ARG A 72 1.26 -2.86 -10.83
CA ARG A 72 0.64 -1.63 -11.29
C ARG A 72 0.36 -0.69 -10.12
N ALA A 73 0.92 0.52 -10.17
CA ALA A 73 0.61 1.58 -9.21
C ALA A 73 -0.89 1.91 -9.14
N ALA A 74 -1.62 1.69 -10.23
CA ALA A 74 -3.07 1.83 -10.29
C ALA A 74 -3.82 0.90 -9.31
N SER A 75 -3.23 -0.22 -8.89
CA SER A 75 -3.83 -1.09 -7.87
C SER A 75 -3.90 -0.43 -6.50
N LEU A 76 -2.93 0.45 -6.19
CA LEU A 76 -2.88 1.20 -4.93
C LEU A 76 -3.54 2.58 -5.04
N PHE A 77 -3.41 3.24 -6.20
CA PHE A 77 -3.77 4.66 -6.36
C PHE A 77 -4.83 4.94 -7.42
N GLY A 78 -5.28 3.92 -8.15
CA GLY A 78 -6.24 4.09 -9.25
C GLY A 78 -7.67 4.36 -8.78
N ALA A 79 -7.98 4.10 -7.51
CA ALA A 79 -9.28 4.38 -6.92
C ALA A 79 -9.11 4.84 -5.46
N ASP A 80 -9.97 5.76 -5.03
CA ASP A 80 -10.01 6.17 -3.63
C ASP A 80 -10.56 5.05 -2.74
N THR A 81 -11.49 4.21 -3.23
CA THR A 81 -12.00 3.03 -2.52
C THR A 81 -11.63 1.73 -3.23
N LEU A 82 -11.02 0.81 -2.49
CA LEU A 82 -10.61 -0.53 -2.93
C LEU A 82 -11.74 -1.55 -2.69
N SER A 83 -12.94 -1.31 -3.22
CA SER A 83 -14.15 -2.10 -2.90
C SER A 83 -14.41 -3.31 -3.80
N ALA A 84 -13.57 -3.56 -4.82
CA ALA A 84 -13.78 -4.65 -5.78
C ALA A 84 -13.13 -5.97 -5.32
N ASP A 85 -13.63 -7.10 -5.85
CA ASP A 85 -13.08 -8.45 -5.65
C ASP A 85 -11.56 -8.45 -5.78
N GLY A 86 -10.84 -8.55 -4.66
CA GLY A 86 -9.36 -8.61 -4.62
C GLY A 86 -8.61 -7.28 -4.81
N ALA A 87 -9.26 -6.11 -4.81
CA ALA A 87 -8.56 -4.82 -4.96
C ALA A 87 -7.64 -4.50 -3.77
N VAL A 88 -8.07 -4.81 -2.54
CA VAL A 88 -7.23 -4.67 -1.35
C VAL A 88 -6.01 -5.61 -1.42
N ASP A 89 -6.23 -6.86 -1.85
CA ASP A 89 -5.15 -7.83 -2.03
C ASP A 89 -4.17 -7.37 -3.12
N ALA A 90 -4.67 -6.87 -4.26
CA ALA A 90 -3.84 -6.34 -5.33
C ALA A 90 -3.04 -5.11 -4.90
N ALA A 91 -3.63 -4.20 -4.11
CA ALA A 91 -2.92 -3.04 -3.56
C ALA A 91 -1.82 -3.47 -2.58
N ASN A 92 -2.11 -4.43 -1.71
CA ASN A 92 -1.15 -4.98 -0.75
C ASN A 92 -0.03 -5.79 -1.44
N ASP A 93 -0.38 -6.58 -2.46
CA ASP A 93 0.58 -7.34 -3.25
C ASP A 93 1.43 -6.40 -4.13
N TYR A 94 0.86 -5.30 -4.64
CA TYR A 94 1.64 -4.22 -5.27
C TYR A 94 2.64 -3.59 -4.30
N ALA A 95 2.19 -3.21 -3.09
CA ALA A 95 3.08 -2.70 -2.06
C ALA A 95 4.19 -3.72 -1.70
N THR A 96 3.85 -5.01 -1.71
CA THR A 96 4.80 -6.11 -1.51
C THR A 96 5.86 -6.16 -2.59
N THR A 97 5.45 -6.13 -3.85
CA THR A 97 6.32 -6.18 -5.02
C THR A 97 7.14 -4.91 -5.19
N LEU A 98 6.63 -3.76 -4.74
CA LEU A 98 7.35 -2.49 -4.76
C LEU A 98 8.49 -2.46 -3.75
N ILE A 99 8.28 -3.00 -2.55
CA ILE A 99 9.29 -3.03 -1.47
C ILE A 99 10.22 -4.22 -1.62
N GLN A 100 9.73 -5.36 -2.11
CA GLN A 100 10.44 -6.65 -2.18
C GLN A 100 11.26 -6.95 -0.93
N PRO A 101 10.63 -7.12 0.25
CA PRO A 101 11.38 -7.27 1.49
C PRO A 101 11.99 -8.66 1.63
N VAL A 102 12.55 -9.27 0.58
CA VAL A 102 13.16 -10.60 0.62
C VAL A 102 14.37 -10.53 1.54
N ALA A 103 14.25 -11.12 2.72
CA ALA A 103 15.31 -11.04 3.68
C ALA A 103 16.56 -11.81 3.24
N PRO A 104 17.75 -11.30 3.59
CA PRO A 104 18.98 -12.06 3.47
C PRO A 104 18.95 -13.36 4.29
N ALA A 105 19.67 -14.36 3.79
CA ALA A 105 19.76 -15.69 4.41
C ALA A 105 20.14 -15.62 5.90
N ALA A 106 19.54 -16.50 6.70
CA ALA A 106 19.80 -16.53 8.13
C ALA A 106 21.22 -17.00 8.46
N LEU A 107 21.89 -16.27 9.35
CA LEU A 107 23.13 -16.72 9.98
C LEU A 107 22.81 -17.83 11.00
N ARG A 108 23.59 -18.90 11.00
CA ARG A 108 23.35 -20.07 11.87
C ARG A 108 24.62 -20.53 12.58
N GLY A 109 24.44 -21.11 13.76
CA GLY A 109 25.51 -21.79 14.51
C GLY A 109 26.76 -20.92 14.72
N GLU A 110 27.92 -21.48 14.41
CA GLU A 110 29.24 -20.84 14.58
C GLU A 110 29.42 -19.54 13.77
N GLN A 111 28.59 -19.29 12.76
CA GLN A 111 28.60 -18.00 12.07
C GLN A 111 28.28 -16.88 13.05
N LEU A 112 27.31 -17.07 13.97
CA LEU A 112 26.91 -16.05 14.97
C LEU A 112 27.90 -15.86 16.11
N SER A 113 28.79 -16.82 16.37
CA SER A 113 29.79 -16.70 17.44
C SER A 113 30.99 -15.86 17.02
N SER A 114 31.29 -15.79 15.73
CA SER A 114 32.34 -14.94 15.17
C SER A 114 31.99 -13.43 15.21
N LEU A 115 33.00 -12.55 15.32
CA LEU A 115 32.82 -11.10 15.24
C LEU A 115 32.12 -10.69 13.93
N ARG A 116 32.53 -11.31 12.81
CA ARG A 116 31.96 -11.05 11.47
C ARG A 116 30.49 -11.43 11.39
N GLY A 117 30.07 -12.56 11.95
CA GLY A 117 28.65 -12.91 11.94
C GLY A 117 27.82 -12.14 12.95
N ARG A 118 28.39 -11.63 14.05
CA ARG A 118 27.70 -10.65 14.91
C ARG A 118 27.45 -9.32 14.19
N GLU A 119 28.41 -8.86 13.39
CA GLU A 119 28.26 -7.69 12.53
C GLU A 119 27.16 -7.92 11.48
N ALA A 120 27.22 -9.04 10.75
CA ALA A 120 26.21 -9.40 9.76
C ALA A 120 24.81 -9.60 10.38
N ALA A 121 24.72 -10.14 11.60
CA ALA A 121 23.45 -10.26 12.33
C ALA A 121 22.86 -8.88 12.66
N THR A 122 23.71 -7.93 13.07
CA THR A 122 23.31 -6.55 13.35
C THR A 122 22.80 -5.86 12.09
N ARG A 123 23.53 -5.99 10.97
CA ARG A 123 23.09 -5.46 9.66
C ARG A 123 21.75 -6.05 9.22
N ARG A 124 21.54 -7.36 9.39
CA ARG A 124 20.27 -8.03 9.09
C ARG A 124 19.11 -7.50 9.92
N ARG A 125 19.32 -7.24 11.22
CA ARG A 125 18.28 -6.62 12.08
C ARG A 125 17.93 -5.22 11.57
N SER A 126 18.94 -4.43 11.20
CA SER A 126 18.74 -3.10 10.63
C SER A 126 17.95 -3.13 9.33
N TYR A 127 18.29 -4.05 8.42
CA TYR A 127 17.55 -4.32 7.18
C TYR A 127 16.07 -4.62 7.47
N ASN A 128 15.80 -5.59 8.35
CA ASN A 128 14.44 -6.00 8.68
C ASN A 128 13.63 -4.83 9.27
N SER A 129 14.23 -4.01 10.14
CA SER A 129 13.54 -2.85 10.72
C SER A 129 13.16 -1.81 9.64
N ARG A 130 14.02 -1.59 8.65
CA ARG A 130 13.75 -0.65 7.55
C ARG A 130 12.70 -1.18 6.58
N MET A 131 12.76 -2.47 6.25
CA MET A 131 11.72 -3.13 5.47
C MET A 131 10.36 -3.07 6.18
N SER A 132 10.36 -3.31 7.50
CA SER A 132 9.15 -3.22 8.32
C SER A 132 8.56 -1.80 8.31
N LEU A 133 9.40 -0.77 8.41
CA LEU A 133 8.95 0.62 8.27
C LEU A 133 8.37 0.91 6.88
N ALA A 134 9.08 0.51 5.81
CA ALA A 134 8.60 0.70 4.45
C ALA A 134 7.23 0.04 4.25
N ARG A 135 7.07 -1.20 4.74
CA ARG A 135 5.82 -1.95 4.72
C ARG A 135 4.70 -1.29 5.50
N TRP A 136 5.01 -0.76 6.69
CA TRP A 136 4.05 -0.04 7.51
C TRP A 136 3.52 1.20 6.77
N VAL A 137 4.40 1.97 6.13
CA VAL A 137 4.00 3.16 5.37
C VAL A 137 3.08 2.79 4.21
N THR A 138 3.43 1.80 3.40
CA THR A 138 2.59 1.38 2.27
C THR A 138 1.29 0.71 2.72
N GLY A 139 1.32 -0.03 3.83
CA GLY A 139 0.14 -0.61 4.47
C GLY A 139 -0.80 0.48 5.00
N TYR A 140 -0.25 1.57 5.55
CA TYR A 140 -1.02 2.75 5.92
C TYR A 140 -1.72 3.38 4.72
N VAL A 141 -1.00 3.62 3.62
CA VAL A 141 -1.60 4.14 2.38
C VAL A 141 -2.72 3.23 1.88
N THR A 142 -2.48 1.92 1.82
CA THR A 142 -3.50 0.91 1.42
C THR A 142 -4.74 0.98 2.32
N SER A 143 -4.55 1.12 3.63
CA SER A 143 -5.65 1.16 4.61
C SER A 143 -6.61 2.33 4.38
N LEU A 144 -6.12 3.45 3.85
CA LEU A 144 -6.95 4.62 3.56
C LEU A 144 -7.95 4.37 2.43
N GLY A 145 -7.66 3.39 1.57
CA GLY A 145 -8.51 2.91 0.49
C GLY A 145 -9.47 1.79 0.91
N VAL A 146 -9.34 1.23 2.11
CA VAL A 146 -10.22 0.13 2.56
C VAL A 146 -11.61 0.65 2.92
N PRO A 147 -12.70 0.03 2.41
CA PRO A 147 -14.07 0.39 2.77
C PRO A 147 -14.31 0.25 4.28
N SER A 148 -14.43 1.38 4.98
CA SER A 148 -14.42 1.40 6.45
C SER A 148 -15.42 2.40 7.06
N VAL A 149 -15.96 3.32 6.26
CA VAL A 149 -16.89 4.35 6.73
C VAL A 149 -18.22 4.25 6.00
N ALA A 150 -19.32 4.35 6.75
CA ALA A 150 -20.65 4.47 6.17
C ALA A 150 -20.82 5.85 5.53
N LEU A 151 -21.34 5.90 4.31
CA LEU A 151 -21.58 7.16 3.61
C LEU A 151 -22.89 7.81 4.08
N THR A 152 -22.86 9.13 4.26
CA THR A 152 -24.05 9.93 4.55
C THR A 152 -24.96 10.04 3.31
N ARG A 153 -26.21 10.49 3.52
CA ARG A 153 -27.14 10.76 2.42
C ARG A 153 -26.55 11.75 1.40
N ASP A 154 -25.93 12.82 1.88
CA ASP A 154 -25.33 13.85 1.02
C ASP A 154 -24.16 13.29 0.21
N GLN A 155 -23.31 12.45 0.82
CA GLN A 155 -22.20 11.81 0.12
C GLN A 155 -22.70 10.85 -0.97
N LYS A 156 -23.77 10.09 -0.71
CA LYS A 156 -24.40 9.23 -1.73
C LYS A 156 -25.03 10.04 -2.88
N ALA A 157 -25.62 11.19 -2.56
CA ALA A 157 -26.14 12.11 -3.56
C ALA A 157 -25.01 12.68 -4.43
N GLU A 158 -23.88 13.08 -3.83
CA GLU A 158 -22.72 13.55 -4.58
C GLU A 158 -22.13 12.44 -5.46
N MET A 159 -22.02 11.20 -4.97
CA MET A 159 -21.60 10.06 -5.82
C MET A 159 -22.47 9.95 -7.08
N THR A 160 -23.78 10.12 -6.93
CA THR A 160 -24.71 10.08 -8.07
C THR A 160 -24.46 11.27 -9.01
N ALA A 161 -24.19 12.46 -8.46
CA ALA A 161 -23.86 13.65 -9.25
C ALA A 161 -22.53 13.50 -10.01
N GLU A 162 -21.57 12.78 -9.45
CA GLU A 162 -20.30 12.40 -10.10
C GLU A 162 -20.44 11.24 -11.11
N GLY A 163 -21.66 10.70 -11.30
CA GLY A 163 -21.92 9.58 -12.21
C GLY A 163 -21.51 8.21 -11.65
N LEU A 164 -21.27 8.11 -10.34
CA LEU A 164 -20.91 6.88 -9.65
C LEU A 164 -22.15 6.18 -9.06
N THR A 165 -22.08 4.87 -8.92
CA THR A 165 -23.10 4.10 -8.18
C THR A 165 -22.97 4.37 -6.68
N PRO A 166 -24.05 4.79 -5.98
CA PRO A 166 -24.00 5.02 -4.55
C PRO A 166 -23.61 3.77 -3.77
N LEU A 167 -22.64 3.92 -2.86
CA LEU A 167 -22.20 2.85 -1.96
C LEU A 167 -22.69 3.12 -0.54
N ASP A 168 -22.96 2.07 0.22
CA ASP A 168 -23.27 2.19 1.65
C ASP A 168 -22.02 2.42 2.49
N LYS A 169 -20.90 1.84 2.07
CA LYS A 169 -19.59 1.99 2.70
C LYS A 169 -18.54 2.38 1.65
N ALA A 170 -17.68 3.30 2.03
CA ALA A 170 -16.53 3.69 1.23
C ALA A 170 -15.28 3.78 2.10
N SER A 171 -14.15 4.04 1.46
CA SER A 171 -12.91 4.32 2.16
C SER A 171 -12.93 5.69 2.82
N TRP A 172 -11.97 5.93 3.72
CA TRP A 172 -11.83 7.25 4.31
C TRP A 172 -11.44 8.30 3.27
N LEU A 173 -10.56 7.92 2.32
CA LEU A 173 -10.14 8.81 1.25
C LEU A 173 -11.32 9.23 0.36
N GLN A 174 -12.18 8.28 -0.02
CA GLN A 174 -13.38 8.58 -0.81
C GLN A 174 -14.37 9.44 -0.04
N ALA A 175 -14.60 9.16 1.24
CA ALA A 175 -15.51 9.96 2.05
C ALA A 175 -15.05 11.42 2.17
N MET A 176 -13.74 11.65 2.30
CA MET A 176 -13.16 13.00 2.27
C MET A 176 -13.26 13.64 0.88
N ALA A 177 -13.00 12.88 -0.18
CA ALA A 177 -13.12 13.37 -1.55
C ALA A 177 -14.56 13.83 -1.87
N LEU A 178 -15.56 13.03 -1.54
CA LEU A 178 -16.98 13.38 -1.71
C LEU A 178 -17.37 14.62 -0.89
N GLU A 179 -16.82 14.76 0.32
CA GLU A 179 -17.07 15.92 1.18
C GLU A 179 -16.50 17.22 0.61
N VAL A 180 -15.36 17.14 -0.05
CA VAL A 180 -14.70 18.27 -0.70
C VAL A 180 -15.40 18.59 -2.03
N ASN A 181 -15.60 17.60 -2.89
CA ASN A 181 -16.17 17.77 -4.23
C ASN A 181 -17.58 18.33 -4.17
N ARG A 182 -18.41 17.89 -3.21
CA ARG A 182 -19.77 18.43 -3.04
C ARG A 182 -19.80 19.93 -2.77
N ARG A 183 -18.69 20.52 -2.31
CA ARG A 183 -18.56 21.95 -2.01
C ARG A 183 -17.78 22.72 -3.07
N VAL A 184 -17.34 22.08 -4.15
CA VAL A 184 -16.57 22.75 -5.22
C VAL A 184 -17.26 22.59 -6.57
N SER A 185 -17.72 21.38 -6.89
CA SER A 185 -18.27 21.04 -8.21
C SER A 185 -19.78 20.82 -8.23
N SER A 186 -20.43 20.70 -7.06
CA SER A 186 -21.85 20.37 -7.00
C SER A 186 -22.73 21.52 -7.46
N VAL A 187 -23.65 21.25 -8.39
CA VAL A 187 -24.68 22.21 -8.83
C VAL A 187 -25.59 22.61 -7.66
N SER A 188 -25.87 21.66 -6.76
CA SER A 188 -26.71 21.88 -5.57
C SER A 188 -26.06 22.86 -4.57
N TRP A 189 -24.75 22.77 -4.38
CA TRP A 189 -24.00 23.69 -3.53
C TRP A 189 -23.93 25.09 -4.13
N ASN A 190 -23.69 25.20 -5.45
CA ASN A 190 -23.72 26.49 -6.15
C ASN A 190 -25.10 27.17 -6.03
N ALA A 191 -26.19 26.42 -6.18
CA ALA A 191 -27.54 26.96 -5.98
C ALA A 191 -27.77 27.44 -4.53
N SER A 192 -27.28 26.67 -3.55
CA SER A 192 -27.37 27.01 -2.12
C SER A 192 -26.56 28.26 -1.78
N LEU A 193 -25.38 28.43 -2.38
CA LEU A 193 -24.56 29.65 -2.25
C LEU A 193 -25.29 30.89 -2.78
N GLN A 194 -25.88 30.81 -3.97
CA GLN A 194 -26.60 31.92 -4.59
C GLN A 194 -27.78 32.41 -3.72
N ALA A 195 -28.39 31.51 -2.95
CA ALA A 195 -29.48 31.81 -2.03
C ALA A 195 -29.04 32.44 -0.69
N MET A 196 -27.74 32.59 -0.39
CA MET A 196 -27.25 33.20 0.86
C MET A 196 -27.48 34.73 0.89
N PRO A 197 -28.22 35.29 1.87
CA PRO A 197 -28.37 36.75 2.06
C PRO A 197 -27.20 37.36 2.86
N PRO A 198 -27.03 38.70 2.85
CA PRO A 198 -26.40 39.48 1.78
C PRO A 198 -24.85 39.38 1.79
N ALA A 199 -24.11 39.37 0.70
CA ALA A 199 -24.27 38.69 -0.58
C ALA A 199 -22.84 38.41 -1.12
N SER A 200 -21.85 39.29 -1.05
CA SER A 200 -20.50 38.97 -1.58
C SER A 200 -19.61 38.22 -0.58
N VAL A 201 -19.34 38.80 0.59
CA VAL A 201 -18.24 38.35 1.46
C VAL A 201 -18.43 36.92 1.99
N MET A 202 -19.61 36.55 2.48
CA MET A 202 -19.84 35.19 3.00
C MET A 202 -19.79 34.13 1.89
N ARG A 203 -20.20 34.48 0.66
CA ARG A 203 -20.09 33.58 -0.50
C ARG A 203 -18.64 33.43 -0.94
N GLU A 204 -17.89 34.52 -0.96
CA GLU A 204 -16.44 34.50 -1.20
C GLU A 204 -15.72 33.67 -0.15
N VAL A 205 -15.97 33.89 1.14
CA VAL A 205 -15.41 33.09 2.24
C VAL A 205 -15.75 31.61 2.09
N ALA A 206 -17.00 31.27 1.80
CA ALA A 206 -17.40 29.87 1.61
C ALA A 206 -16.72 29.23 0.39
N THR A 207 -16.53 29.99 -0.69
CA THR A 207 -15.83 29.54 -1.91
C THR A 207 -14.34 29.34 -1.64
N GLU A 208 -13.68 30.30 -1.00
CA GLU A 208 -12.27 30.22 -0.62
C GLU A 208 -12.01 29.05 0.34
N MET A 209 -12.91 28.82 1.31
CA MET A 209 -12.81 27.66 2.20
C MET A 209 -12.95 26.33 1.44
N ALA A 210 -13.86 26.26 0.46
CA ALA A 210 -14.02 25.05 -0.35
C ALA A 210 -12.79 24.79 -1.22
N GLN A 211 -12.24 25.83 -1.87
CA GLN A 211 -11.01 25.74 -2.65
C GLN A 211 -9.80 25.35 -1.78
N SER A 212 -9.68 25.94 -0.59
CA SER A 212 -8.64 25.60 0.38
C SER A 212 -8.71 24.12 0.80
N ASN A 213 -9.92 23.61 1.09
CA ASN A 213 -10.11 22.19 1.41
C ASN A 213 -9.79 21.27 0.22
N TYR A 214 -10.10 21.69 -1.01
CA TYR A 214 -9.73 20.96 -2.22
C TYR A 214 -8.22 20.88 -2.40
N LEU A 215 -7.52 22.01 -2.26
CA LEU A 215 -6.05 22.04 -2.31
C LEU A 215 -5.44 21.20 -1.19
N ALA A 216 -6.01 21.23 0.02
CA ALA A 216 -5.57 20.38 1.13
C ALA A 216 -5.70 18.89 0.81
N LEU A 217 -6.80 18.47 0.16
CA LEU A 217 -6.98 17.09 -0.28
C LEU A 217 -5.96 16.69 -1.37
N GLN A 218 -5.69 17.56 -2.35
CA GLN A 218 -4.68 17.25 -3.37
C GLN A 218 -3.27 17.17 -2.78
N ASN A 219 -2.93 18.08 -1.85
CA ASN A 219 -1.66 18.03 -1.12
C ASN A 219 -1.56 16.76 -0.25
N TYR A 220 -2.67 16.33 0.36
CA TYR A 220 -2.72 15.07 1.10
C TYR A 220 -2.41 13.88 0.20
N ARG A 221 -3.04 13.78 -0.97
CA ARG A 221 -2.76 12.74 -1.98
C ARG A 221 -1.30 12.76 -2.44
N LEU A 222 -0.75 13.95 -2.71
CA LEU A 222 0.68 14.11 -3.03
C LEU A 222 1.57 13.58 -1.89
N GLY A 223 1.20 13.86 -0.64
CA GLY A 223 1.87 13.32 0.54
C GLY A 223 1.86 11.79 0.58
N LEU A 224 0.77 11.13 0.17
CA LEU A 224 0.70 9.66 0.07
C LEU A 224 1.62 9.12 -1.03
N TYR A 225 1.71 9.79 -2.18
CA TYR A 225 2.67 9.43 -3.23
C TYR A 225 4.11 9.56 -2.75
N LEU A 226 4.45 10.69 -2.13
CA LEU A 226 5.80 10.93 -1.61
C LEU A 226 6.18 9.94 -0.50
N ALA A 227 5.25 9.62 0.40
CA ALA A 227 5.48 8.61 1.44
C ALA A 227 5.75 7.22 0.84
N THR A 228 5.00 6.84 -0.19
CA THR A 228 5.17 5.55 -0.89
C THR A 228 6.49 5.50 -1.67
N MET A 229 6.86 6.59 -2.35
CA MET A 229 8.17 6.73 -3.00
C MET A 229 9.31 6.67 -1.98
N GLY A 230 9.16 7.30 -0.82
CA GLY A 230 10.12 7.22 0.27
C GLY A 230 10.29 5.80 0.81
N ALA A 231 9.18 5.07 0.99
CA ALA A 231 9.21 3.66 1.40
C ALA A 231 9.92 2.78 0.36
N ALA A 232 9.63 2.97 -0.93
CA ALA A 232 10.31 2.25 -2.02
C ALA A 232 11.81 2.57 -2.08
N ARG A 233 12.19 3.83 -1.89
CA ARG A 233 13.59 4.25 -1.85
C ARG A 233 14.36 3.63 -0.69
N VAL A 234 13.77 3.62 0.52
CA VAL A 234 14.36 2.93 1.68
C VAL A 234 14.59 1.46 1.35
N ALA A 235 13.64 0.82 0.67
CA ALA A 235 13.79 -0.58 0.28
C ALA A 235 14.95 -0.81 -0.70
N GLN A 236 15.02 0.02 -1.74
CA GLN A 236 16.06 -0.07 -2.78
C GLN A 236 17.46 0.25 -2.27
N GLU A 237 17.61 1.27 -1.42
CA GLU A 237 18.90 1.63 -0.80
C GLU A 237 19.44 0.49 0.07
N GLU A 238 18.56 -0.20 0.79
CA GLU A 238 18.94 -1.36 1.59
C GLU A 238 19.33 -2.57 0.74
N GLU A 239 18.65 -2.84 -0.38
CA GLU A 239 19.05 -3.91 -1.29
C GLU A 239 20.47 -3.67 -1.84
N VAL A 240 20.78 -2.43 -2.24
CA VAL A 240 22.13 -2.04 -2.70
C VAL A 240 23.16 -2.17 -1.58
N ALA A 241 22.88 -1.61 -0.40
CA ALA A 241 23.79 -1.67 0.74
C ALA A 241 24.09 -3.12 1.17
N PHE A 242 23.12 -4.03 1.02
CA PHE A 242 23.30 -5.43 1.36
C PHE A 242 24.07 -6.22 0.30
N ARG A 243 23.94 -5.85 -0.99
CA ARG A 243 24.73 -6.41 -2.10
C ARG A 243 26.22 -6.13 -1.94
N ASP A 244 26.57 -4.91 -1.53
CA ASP A 244 27.97 -4.48 -1.42
C ASP A 244 28.58 -4.79 -0.03
N GLY A 245 27.74 -5.06 0.97
CA GLY A 245 28.13 -5.17 2.37
C GLY A 245 28.37 -6.57 2.91
N LEU A 246 28.07 -7.63 2.17
CA LEU A 246 28.31 -9.01 2.59
C LEU A 246 29.38 -9.69 1.74
N THR A 247 30.59 -9.85 2.29
CA THR A 247 31.46 -10.95 1.87
C THR A 247 30.70 -12.27 1.99
N PRO A 248 30.72 -13.15 0.98
CA PRO A 248 30.07 -14.46 1.05
C PRO A 248 30.57 -15.21 2.28
N MET A 249 29.69 -15.43 3.26
CA MET A 249 29.99 -16.36 4.35
C MET A 249 29.68 -17.77 3.85
N PRO A 250 30.55 -18.75 4.10
CA PRO A 250 30.36 -20.11 3.63
C PRO A 250 29.00 -20.62 4.10
N SER A 251 28.22 -21.19 3.18
CA SER A 251 26.92 -21.77 3.47
C SER A 251 27.06 -22.84 4.56
N PRO A 252 26.11 -22.94 5.51
CA PRO A 252 26.18 -23.95 6.55
C PRO A 252 26.26 -25.34 5.93
N THR A 253 27.29 -26.11 6.26
CA THR A 253 27.36 -27.53 5.97
C THR A 253 26.32 -28.24 6.81
N ILE A 254 25.30 -28.79 6.16
CA ILE A 254 24.43 -29.79 6.77
C ILE A 254 25.24 -31.08 6.78
N ASN A 255 25.83 -31.44 7.92
CA ASN A 255 26.37 -32.79 8.09
C ASN A 255 25.17 -33.76 8.19
N PRO A 256 25.17 -34.87 7.42
CA PRO A 256 24.12 -35.89 7.47
C PRO A 256 24.06 -36.62 8.81
#